data_AF-A0A0A9FA73-F1
#
_entry.id   AF-A0A0A9FA73-F1
#
_cell.length_a   1.000
_cell.length_b   1.000
_cell.length_c   1.000
_cell.angle_alpha   90.00
_cell.angle_beta   90.00
_cell.angle_gamma   90.00
#
_symmetry.space_group_name_H-M   'P 1'
#
loop_
_entity.id
_entity.type
_entity.pdbx_description
1 polymer ?
#
loop_
_entity_poly.entity_id
_entity_poly.type
_entity_poly.pdbx_seq_one_letter_code
_entity_poly.pdbx_strand_id
1 'polypeptide(L)'
;MLDIIAKLEDIAKLKSFKLRRKDWRVCLEGTREGIKGPLTIGAEIFELTPPLVMVEVKKKAGDNEEYEDFCNKELKPGMQHLIHHMVRDPSMPTGTE
;
A
#
# COMPACT_ATOMS: atom_id res chain seq x y z
N MET A 1 1.10 -13.18 4.28
CA MET A 1 1.50 -11.97 5.05
C MET A 1 2.97 -11.58 4.84
N LEU A 2 3.92 -12.53 4.95
CA LEU A 2 5.35 -12.24 4.72
C LEU A 2 5.64 -11.66 3.33
N ASP A 3 5.00 -12.18 2.28
CA ASP A 3 5.21 -11.70 0.89
C ASP A 3 4.74 -10.26 0.69
N ILE A 4 3.67 -9.85 1.38
CA ILE A 4 3.15 -8.47 1.36
C ILE A 4 4.17 -7.52 1.99
N ILE A 5 4.69 -7.88 3.17
CA ILE A 5 5.69 -7.08 3.87
C ILE A 5 6.98 -6.99 3.06
N ALA A 6 7.46 -8.11 2.53
CA ALA A 6 8.66 -8.14 1.68
C ALA A 6 8.48 -7.26 0.45
N LYS A 7 7.30 -7.29 -0.19
CA LYS A 7 7.05 -6.45 -1.35
C LYS A 7 6.98 -4.95 -1.02
N LEU A 8 6.37 -4.59 0.10
CA LEU A 8 6.37 -3.21 0.59
C LEU A 8 7.78 -2.73 0.90
N GLU A 9 8.67 -3.59 1.41
CA GLU A 9 10.09 -3.25 1.60
C GLU A 9 10.83 -2.99 0.30
N ASP A 10 10.61 -3.82 -0.71
CA ASP A 10 11.27 -3.63 -2.01
C ASP A 10 10.83 -2.32 -2.66
N ILE A 11 9.54 -1.99 -2.57
CA ILE A 11 9.00 -0.70 -3.03
C ILE A 11 9.62 0.46 -2.23
N ALA A 12 9.82 0.29 -0.92
CA ALA A 12 10.46 1.32 -0.08
C ALA A 12 11.89 1.64 -0.52
N LYS A 13 12.69 0.59 -0.74
CA LYS A 13 14.12 0.69 -1.09
C LYS A 13 14.33 1.42 -2.42
N LEU A 14 13.44 1.21 -3.40
CA LEU A 14 13.53 1.79 -4.73
C LEU A 14 13.56 3.33 -4.75
N LYS A 15 13.05 3.98 -3.70
CA LYS A 15 12.89 5.44 -3.64
C LYS A 15 13.46 6.08 -2.37
N SER A 16 14.37 5.39 -1.69
CA SER A 16 14.94 5.87 -0.42
C SER A 16 13.90 6.12 0.68
N PHE A 17 12.78 5.39 0.67
CA PHE A 17 11.90 5.32 1.83
C PHE A 17 12.54 4.38 2.86
N LYS A 18 12.66 4.84 4.11
CA LYS A 18 12.91 4.02 5.29
C LYS A 18 11.65 3.27 5.65
N LEU A 19 11.76 1.95 5.72
CA LEU A 19 10.71 1.12 6.30
C LEU A 19 10.84 1.14 7.83
N ARG A 20 9.76 1.47 8.53
CA ARG A 20 9.67 1.24 9.98
C ARG A 20 8.56 0.23 10.26
N ARG A 21 8.92 -0.87 10.90
CA ARG A 21 7.99 -1.91 11.32
C ARG A 21 7.65 -1.71 12.79
N LYS A 22 6.36 -1.66 13.12
CA LYS A 22 5.87 -1.70 14.51
C LYS A 22 4.58 -2.50 14.54
N ASP A 23 4.59 -3.64 15.22
CA ASP A 23 3.48 -4.59 15.28
C ASP A 23 3.02 -5.01 13.86
N TRP A 24 1.83 -4.60 13.44
CA TRP A 24 1.24 -4.83 12.11
C TRP A 24 1.32 -3.59 11.19
N ARG A 25 1.96 -2.51 11.65
CA ARG A 25 2.14 -1.28 10.87
C ARG A 25 3.49 -1.27 10.16
N VAL A 26 3.46 -0.84 8.91
CA VAL A 26 4.61 -0.72 8.03
C VAL A 26 4.68 0.71 7.51
N CYS A 27 5.43 1.59 8.17
CA CYS A 27 5.57 2.97 7.71
C CYS A 27 6.62 3.07 6.59
N LEU A 28 6.26 3.74 5.49
CA LEU A 28 7.11 4.04 4.34
C LEU A 28 7.52 5.52 4.41
N GLU A 29 8.56 5.83 5.17
CA GLU A 29 9.02 7.21 5.38
C GLU A 29 10.14 7.57 4.42
N GLY A 30 9.92 8.47 3.47
CA GLY A 30 10.92 8.83 2.48
C GLY A 30 10.87 10.29 2.16
N THR A 31 11.94 10.76 1.54
CA THR A 31 12.11 12.15 1.18
C THR A 31 12.25 12.17 -0.33
N ARG A 32 11.11 12.23 -1.01
CA ARG A 32 11.11 12.63 -2.42
C ARG A 32 10.96 14.14 -2.42
N GLU A 33 12.00 14.86 -2.86
CA GLU A 33 11.92 16.32 -2.96
C GLU A 33 10.91 16.67 -4.04
N GLY A 34 9.71 16.96 -3.57
CA GLY A 34 8.62 17.49 -4.37
C GLY A 34 8.57 19.00 -4.33
N ILE A 35 7.78 19.58 -5.23
CA ILE A 35 7.56 21.04 -5.27
C ILE A 35 7.01 21.54 -3.92
N LYS A 36 6.25 20.70 -3.20
CA LYS A 36 5.67 21.01 -1.89
C LYS A 36 6.40 20.36 -0.70
N GLY A 37 7.64 19.93 -0.90
CA GLY A 37 8.44 19.25 0.14
C GLY A 37 8.26 17.73 0.18
N PRO A 38 8.80 17.06 1.21
CA PRO A 38 8.94 15.62 1.22
C PRO A 38 7.60 14.86 1.36
N LEU A 39 7.38 13.89 0.46
CA LEU A 39 6.26 12.96 0.52
C LEU A 39 6.47 11.87 1.59
N THR A 40 5.62 11.83 2.61
CA THR A 40 5.64 10.79 3.66
C THR A 40 4.41 9.89 3.55
N ILE A 41 4.60 8.57 3.55
CA ILE A 41 3.52 7.58 3.38
C ILE A 41 3.51 6.59 4.56
N GLY A 42 2.32 6.26 5.06
CA GLY A 42 2.13 5.16 6.00
C GLY A 42 1.43 3.99 5.30
N ALA A 43 1.89 2.77 5.52
CA ALA A 43 1.12 1.57 5.21
C ALA A 43 0.78 0.81 6.50
N GLU A 44 -0.43 0.29 6.56
CA GLU A 44 -0.93 -0.45 7.71
C GLU A 44 -1.55 -1.75 7.20
N ILE A 45 -1.10 -2.89 7.74
CA ILE A 45 -1.55 -4.21 7.30
C ILE A 45 -2.53 -4.75 8.33
N PHE A 46 -3.70 -5.15 7.87
CA PHE A 46 -4.74 -5.73 8.69
C PHE A 46 -5.09 -7.12 8.17
N GLU A 47 -4.95 -8.13 9.02
CA GLU A 47 -5.52 -9.44 8.75
C GLU A 47 -7.02 -9.37 9.04
N LEU A 48 -7.85 -9.47 8.01
CA LEU A 48 -9.31 -9.47 8.15
C LEU A 48 -9.82 -10.89 8.38
N THR A 49 -9.28 -11.85 7.63
CA THR A 49 -9.48 -13.30 7.76
C THR A 49 -8.19 -14.04 7.34
N PRO A 50 -8.02 -15.35 7.64
CA PRO A 50 -6.80 -16.06 7.26
C PRO A 50 -6.40 -15.97 5.77
N PRO A 51 -7.34 -15.97 4.79
CA PRO A 51 -7.00 -15.74 3.38
C PRO A 51 -7.06 -14.27 2.94
N LEU A 52 -7.58 -13.34 3.74
CA LEU A 52 -7.82 -11.96 3.34
C LEU A 52 -7.05 -10.97 4.21
N VAL A 53 -6.11 -10.29 3.58
CA VAL A 53 -5.31 -9.23 4.17
C VAL A 53 -5.62 -7.91 3.47
N MET A 54 -5.86 -6.87 4.26
CA MET A 54 -6.02 -5.50 3.77
C MET A 54 -4.73 -4.71 4.03
N VAL A 55 -4.31 -3.95 3.03
CA VAL A 55 -3.19 -3.00 3.17
C VAL A 55 -3.77 -1.60 2.98
N GLU A 56 -3.86 -0.86 4.07
CA GLU A 56 -4.27 0.55 4.04
C GLU A 56 -3.03 1.42 3.79
N VAL A 57 -3.08 2.28 2.77
CA VAL A 57 -2.00 3.23 2.47
C VAL A 57 -2.52 4.64 2.62
N LYS A 58 -1.78 5.47 3.36
CA LYS A 58 -2.17 6.84 3.74
C LYS A 58 -1.03 7.80 3.47
N LYS A 59 -1.35 8.93 2.83
CA LYS A 59 -0.47 10.11 2.80
C LYS A 59 -0.41 10.73 4.20
N LYS A 60 0.80 10.92 4.73
CA LYS A 60 1.04 11.60 6.03
C LYS A 60 1.48 13.06 5.84
N ALA A 61 2.26 13.35 4.80
CA ALA A 61 2.73 14.69 4.44
C ALA A 61 3.12 14.75 2.95
N GLY A 62 3.31 15.95 2.40
CA GLY A 62 3.74 16.17 1.01
C GLY A 62 2.61 16.38 0.00
N ASP A 63 2.94 16.37 -1.29
CA ASP A 63 2.02 16.67 -2.39
C ASP A 63 1.03 15.51 -2.70
N ASN A 64 -0.20 15.85 -3.12
CA ASN A 64 -1.21 14.85 -3.46
C ASN A 64 -0.94 14.19 -4.81
N GLU A 65 -0.51 14.95 -5.82
CA GLU A 65 -0.20 14.44 -7.15
C GLU A 65 0.96 13.44 -7.07
N GLU A 66 1.99 13.76 -6.29
CA GLU A 66 3.10 12.82 -6.05
C GLU A 66 2.68 11.55 -5.31
N TYR A 67 1.74 11.68 -4.37
CA TYR A 67 1.15 10.53 -3.68
C TYR A 67 0.36 9.63 -4.64
N GLU A 68 -0.46 10.22 -5.50
CA GLU A 68 -1.24 9.50 -6.50
C GLU A 68 -0.32 8.82 -7.53
N ASP A 69 0.73 9.52 -7.96
CA ASP A 69 1.74 8.98 -8.85
C ASP A 69 2.46 7.78 -8.23
N PHE A 70 2.87 7.88 -6.96
CA PHE A 70 3.44 6.75 -6.22
C PHE A 70 2.45 5.57 -6.18
N CYS A 71 1.19 5.83 -5.85
CA CYS A 71 0.17 4.78 -5.77
C CYS A 71 -0.04 4.08 -7.12
N ASN A 72 -0.12 4.85 -8.20
CA ASN A 72 -0.48 4.33 -9.52
C ASN A 72 0.69 3.73 -10.29
N LYS A 73 1.89 4.29 -10.16
CA LYS A 73 3.07 3.89 -10.95
C LYS A 73 3.95 2.87 -10.24
N GLU A 74 3.86 2.78 -8.91
CA GLU A 74 4.80 1.95 -8.14
C GLU A 74 4.09 0.97 -7.22
N LEU A 75 3.22 1.46 -6.34
CA LEU A 75 2.55 0.60 -5.36
C LEU A 75 1.62 -0.41 -6.01
N LYS A 76 0.62 0.03 -6.77
CA LYS A 76 -0.37 -0.86 -7.41
C LYS A 76 0.31 -1.87 -8.35
N PRO A 77 1.21 -1.46 -9.27
CA PRO A 77 1.91 -2.42 -10.13
C PRO A 77 2.78 -3.38 -9.33
N GLY A 78 3.48 -2.89 -8.29
CA GLY A 78 4.31 -3.73 -7.43
C GLY A 78 3.52 -4.77 -6.64
N MET A 79 2.27 -4.47 -6.27
CA MET A 79 1.41 -5.37 -5.50
C MET A 79 0.57 -6.32 -6.38
N GLN A 80 0.55 -6.14 -7.71
CA GLN A 80 -0.39 -6.81 -8.62
C GLN A 80 -0.37 -8.34 -8.50
N HIS A 81 0.79 -8.96 -8.32
CA HIS A 81 0.90 -10.43 -8.18
C HIS A 81 0.40 -10.98 -6.84
N LEU A 82 0.22 -10.11 -5.83
CA LEU A 82 -0.28 -10.46 -4.51
C LEU A 82 -1.78 -10.15 -4.35
N ILE A 83 -2.36 -9.39 -5.28
CA ILE A 83 -3.78 -9.10 -5.30
C ILE A 83 -4.50 -10.25 -6.00
N HIS A 84 -5.20 -11.08 -5.24
CA HIS A 84 -6.18 -11.97 -5.82
C HIS A 84 -7.35 -11.13 -6.32
N HIS A 85 -7.55 -11.09 -7.64
CA HIS A 85 -8.80 -10.58 -8.19
C HIS A 85 -9.93 -11.43 -7.63
N MET A 86 -10.74 -10.86 -6.73
CA MET A 86 -12.05 -11.42 -6.44
C MET A 86 -12.86 -11.31 -7.71
N VAL A 87 -12.87 -12.38 -8.52
CA VAL A 87 -13.92 -12.57 -9.50
C VAL A 87 -15.20 -12.58 -8.69
N ARG A 88 -16.03 -11.55 -8.85
CA ARG A 88 -17.36 -11.54 -8.26
C ARG A 88 -18.06 -12.76 -8.85
N ASP A 89 -18.21 -13.81 -8.06
CA ASP A 89 -18.97 -14.96 -8.47
C ASP A 89 -20.38 -14.47 -8.82
N PRO A 90 -20.91 -14.74 -10.03
CA PRO A 90 -22.27 -14.32 -10.41
C PRO A 90 -23.35 -14.79 -9.43
N SER A 91 -23.06 -15.79 -8.58
CA SER A 91 -23.97 -16.31 -7.55
C SER A 91 -23.99 -15.51 -6.24
N MET A 92 -23.10 -14.53 -6.04
CA MET A 92 -23.12 -13.70 -4.83
C MET A 92 -24.37 -12.79 -4.83
N PRO A 93 -25.27 -12.91 -3.83
CA PRO A 93 -26.49 -12.11 -3.78
C PRO A 93 -26.12 -10.64 -3.64
N THR A 94 -26.62 -9.82 -4.56
CA THR A 94 -26.64 -8.37 -4.41
C THR A 94 -27.58 -8.02 -3.27
N GLY A 95 -27.01 -7.68 -2.11
CA GLY A 95 -27.75 -7.01 -1.05
C GLY A 95 -28.20 -5.65 -1.54
N THR A 96 -29.42 -5.59 -2.07
CA THR A 96 -30.21 -4.36 -2.18
C THR A 96 -30.85 -4.11 -0.82
N GLU A 97 -30.42 -3.04 -0.15
CA GLU A 97 -31.27 -2.29 0.78
C GLU A 97 -32.04 -1.21 0.00
#